data_AF-A0A1I8ILA7-F1
#
_entry.id   AF-A0A1I8ILA7-F1
#
_cell.length_a   1.000
_cell.length_b   1.000
_cell.length_c   1.000
_cell.angle_alpha   90.00
_cell.angle_beta   90.00
_cell.angle_gamma   90.00
#
_symmetry.space_group_name_H-M   'P 1'
#
loop_
_entity.id
_entity.type
_entity.pdbx_description
1 polymer ?
#
loop_
_entity_poly.entity_id
_entity_poly.type
_entity_poly.pdbx_seq_one_letter_code
_entity_poly.pdbx_strand_id
1 'polypeptide(L)'
;VTNQSAFNFVAPGDAVAATTTCSCEVELRIRLDRRMLVAAAEPTGSGGDLGDPGYVLKFHPDLKDTVYVGIRNLPAKSSLVVRFPMLLEDKAELFDHVLCQVELYMHGKLVEYCSNTVRVAPYFVVRDPPGDALFVTGRGTTRSSFLQWQCLLETLHLDVDFWDTERYEGFSFFRDTGLRHEVTWVDRYGDRLLIVPDYRPELVCGLDLARHFTLAARLGDSAALLIAGDRAPLARL
;
A
#
# COMPACT_ATOMS: atom_id res chain seq x y z
N VAL A 1 1.51 -10.90 -3.48
CA VAL A 1 0.86 -9.58 -3.32
C VAL A 1 0.26 -9.54 -1.92
N THR A 2 0.65 -8.57 -1.11
CA THR A 2 0.20 -8.26 0.24
C THR A 2 0.24 -6.74 0.39
N ASN A 3 -0.88 -6.09 0.11
CA ASN A 3 -1.10 -4.71 0.55
C ASN A 3 -1.49 -4.74 2.03
N GLN A 4 -0.71 -4.09 2.89
CA GLN A 4 -1.08 -3.92 4.29
C GLN A 4 -1.89 -2.63 4.40
N SER A 5 -3.11 -2.73 4.92
CA SER A 5 -3.93 -1.58 5.26
C SER A 5 -4.26 -1.67 6.73
N ALA A 6 -3.86 -0.67 7.52
CA ALA A 6 -4.19 -0.59 8.93
C ALA A 6 -5.51 0.18 9.10
N PHE A 7 -6.48 -0.43 9.78
CA PHE A 7 -7.72 0.21 10.16
C PHE A 7 -7.71 0.45 11.68
N ASN A 8 -7.98 1.68 12.10
CA ASN A 8 -8.07 2.06 13.52
C ASN A 8 -9.54 2.28 13.86
N PHE A 9 -10.07 1.53 14.84
CA PHE A 9 -11.43 1.71 15.38
C PHE A 9 -11.38 2.11 16.84
N VAL A 10 -12.31 2.96 17.27
CA VAL A 10 -12.49 3.40 18.67
C VAL A 10 -13.92 3.02 19.09
N ALA A 11 -14.06 2.17 20.11
CA ALA A 11 -15.37 1.70 20.55
C ALA A 11 -16.20 2.85 21.21
N PRO A 12 -17.49 3.02 20.85
CA PRO A 12 -18.40 3.92 21.56
C PRO A 12 -18.96 3.26 22.84
N GLY A 13 -19.28 4.08 23.84
CA GLY A 13 -19.80 3.66 25.14
C GLY A 13 -21.27 3.22 25.08
N ASP A 14 -21.52 2.02 25.62
CA ASP A 14 -22.78 1.38 26.05
C ASP A 14 -23.96 1.27 25.06
N ALA A 15 -24.31 0.02 24.70
CA ALA A 15 -25.72 -0.39 24.45
C ALA A 15 -25.95 -1.92 24.47
N VAL A 16 -27.12 -2.28 25.01
CA VAL A 16 -27.59 -3.59 25.49
C VAL A 16 -27.90 -4.63 24.39
N ALA A 17 -27.65 -5.90 24.74
CA ALA A 17 -27.63 -7.12 23.94
C ALA A 17 -28.98 -7.60 23.33
N ALA A 18 -28.89 -8.27 22.18
CA ALA A 18 -29.79 -9.36 21.79
C ALA A 18 -29.05 -10.34 20.84
N THR A 19 -29.21 -11.62 21.09
CA THR A 19 -28.33 -12.73 20.71
C THR A 19 -28.61 -13.30 19.31
N THR A 20 -27.57 -13.47 18.49
CA THR A 20 -27.42 -14.63 17.59
C THR A 20 -25.94 -14.85 17.28
N THR A 21 -25.52 -16.10 17.35
CA THR A 21 -24.20 -16.56 17.79
C THR A 21 -23.10 -16.45 16.74
N CYS A 22 -22.29 -15.40 16.87
CA CYS A 22 -20.84 -15.54 17.00
C CYS A 22 -20.53 -15.02 18.42
N SER A 23 -19.83 -15.79 19.26
CA SER A 23 -19.63 -15.49 20.69
C SER A 23 -18.64 -14.34 20.96
N CYS A 24 -18.53 -13.40 20.03
CA CYS A 24 -17.71 -12.21 20.14
C CYS A 24 -18.65 -11.02 20.30
N GLU A 25 -18.45 -10.22 21.34
CA GLU A 25 -19.26 -9.02 21.60
C GLU A 25 -19.17 -8.02 20.45
N VAL A 26 -18.05 -8.06 19.72
CA VAL A 26 -17.69 -7.16 18.63
C VAL A 26 -17.17 -7.97 17.43
N GLU A 27 -17.61 -7.60 16.23
CA GLU A 27 -17.24 -8.22 14.95
C GLU A 27 -16.92 -7.13 13.91
N LEU A 28 -15.82 -7.28 13.17
CA LEU A 28 -15.59 -6.50 11.94
C LEU A 28 -15.96 -7.34 10.72
N ARG A 29 -16.66 -6.73 9.77
CA ARG A 29 -16.87 -7.27 8.43
C ARG A 29 -16.15 -6.40 7.43
N ILE A 30 -15.20 -6.97 6.73
CA ILE A 30 -14.40 -6.27 5.74
C ILE A 30 -14.86 -6.75 4.37
N ARG A 31 -15.55 -5.87 3.64
CA ARG A 31 -15.98 -6.09 2.26
C ARG A 31 -14.93 -5.56 1.30
N LEU A 32 -14.48 -6.45 0.43
CA LEU A 32 -13.44 -6.23 -0.55
C LEU A 32 -14.08 -6.01 -1.93
N ASP A 33 -13.48 -5.13 -2.72
CA ASP A 33 -13.74 -5.08 -4.16
C ASP A 33 -13.56 -6.47 -4.79
N ARG A 34 -14.37 -6.80 -5.79
CA ARG A 34 -14.30 -8.09 -6.50
C ARG A 34 -12.95 -8.36 -7.15
N ARG A 35 -12.09 -7.36 -7.30
CA ARG A 35 -10.72 -7.46 -7.83
C ARG A 35 -9.69 -7.83 -6.77
N MET A 36 -10.11 -7.96 -5.51
CA MET A 36 -9.29 -8.42 -4.40
C MET A 36 -9.76 -9.79 -3.92
N LEU A 37 -8.80 -10.59 -3.48
CA LEU A 37 -9.04 -11.83 -2.76
C LEU A 37 -8.22 -11.81 -1.48
N VAL A 38 -8.71 -12.47 -0.45
CA VAL A 38 -7.84 -12.79 0.69
C VAL A 38 -6.85 -13.85 0.24
N ALA A 39 -5.55 -13.66 0.53
CA ALA A 39 -4.62 -14.76 0.37
C ALA A 39 -5.02 -15.87 1.34
N ALA A 40 -5.26 -17.08 0.84
CA ALA A 40 -5.40 -18.25 1.69
C ALA A 40 -4.02 -18.54 2.31
N ALA A 41 -3.73 -17.88 3.42
CA ALA A 41 -2.62 -18.23 4.28
C ALA A 41 -3.23 -18.74 5.58
N GLU A 42 -2.78 -19.93 6.02
CA GLU A 42 -2.92 -20.34 7.41
C GLU A 42 -2.57 -19.15 8.32
N PRO A 43 -3.21 -19.00 9.48
CA PRO A 43 -2.86 -17.95 10.43
C PRO A 43 -1.42 -18.16 10.89
N THR A 44 -0.44 -17.66 10.13
CA THR A 44 0.95 -17.57 10.54
C THR A 44 1.05 -16.37 11.47
N GLY A 45 0.51 -16.53 12.67
CA GLY A 45 1.08 -15.87 13.83
C GLY A 45 2.41 -16.54 14.10
N SER A 46 3.50 -15.98 13.57
CA SER A 46 4.82 -16.24 14.16
C SER A 46 4.79 -15.58 15.53
N GLY A 47 4.62 -16.39 16.57
CA GLY A 47 4.80 -15.98 17.94
C GLY A 47 6.21 -15.43 18.14
N GLY A 48 6.27 -14.17 18.56
CA GLY A 48 7.31 -13.68 19.45
C GLY A 48 6.60 -13.24 20.72
N ASP A 49 6.67 -14.08 21.76
CA ASP A 49 6.30 -13.83 23.17
C ASP A 49 5.34 -12.67 23.47
N LEU A 50 4.03 -12.99 23.60
CA LEU A 50 3.02 -12.44 24.54
C LEU A 50 1.61 -12.43 23.93
N GLY A 51 0.74 -13.34 24.38
CA GLY A 51 -0.72 -13.18 24.34
C GLY A 51 -1.44 -13.56 23.03
N ASP A 52 -2.56 -14.27 23.19
CA ASP A 52 -3.59 -14.51 22.17
C ASP A 52 -3.86 -13.23 21.34
N PRO A 53 -3.93 -13.25 19.99
CA PRO A 53 -3.96 -12.04 19.14
C PRO A 53 -5.18 -11.11 19.34
N GLY A 54 -6.05 -11.34 20.33
CA GLY A 54 -7.22 -10.51 20.63
C GLY A 54 -8.36 -10.62 19.61
N TYR A 55 -8.12 -11.19 18.44
CA TYR A 55 -9.09 -11.42 17.38
C TYR A 55 -8.91 -12.76 16.67
N VAL A 56 -9.98 -13.20 16.00
CA VAL A 56 -10.03 -14.40 15.16
C VAL A 56 -10.50 -14.03 13.76
N LEU A 57 -9.70 -14.34 12.76
CA LEU A 57 -10.09 -14.22 11.35
C LEU A 57 -10.92 -15.44 10.95
N LYS A 58 -12.10 -15.19 10.36
CA LYS A 58 -12.96 -16.20 9.77
C LYS A 58 -13.21 -15.84 8.32
N PHE A 59 -12.96 -16.80 7.44
CA PHE A 59 -13.25 -16.70 6.02
C PHE A 59 -14.51 -17.50 5.74
N HIS A 60 -15.49 -16.87 5.13
CA HIS A 60 -16.67 -17.59 4.68
C HIS A 60 -16.36 -18.21 3.32
N PRO A 61 -16.38 -19.55 3.17
CA PRO A 61 -15.96 -20.22 1.93
C PRO A 61 -16.77 -19.77 0.70
N ASP A 62 -18.03 -19.38 0.91
CA ASP A 62 -18.91 -18.91 -0.18
C ASP A 62 -18.85 -17.39 -0.44
N LEU A 63 -18.27 -16.59 0.46
CA LEU A 63 -18.17 -15.13 0.32
C LEU A 63 -16.70 -14.73 0.21
N LYS A 64 -16.15 -14.90 -0.99
CA LYS A 64 -14.73 -14.60 -1.29
C LYS A 64 -14.36 -13.12 -1.14
N ASP A 65 -15.36 -12.25 -1.12
CA ASP A 65 -15.22 -10.79 -1.02
C ASP A 65 -15.38 -10.28 0.42
N THR A 66 -15.63 -11.14 1.41
CA THR A 66 -15.90 -10.70 2.78
C THR A 66 -15.03 -11.43 3.80
N VAL A 67 -14.32 -10.66 4.62
CA VAL A 67 -13.55 -11.15 5.78
C VAL A 67 -14.29 -10.83 7.05
N TYR A 68 -14.42 -11.84 7.92
CA TYR A 68 -15.00 -11.68 9.24
C TYR A 68 -13.90 -11.69 10.28
N VAL A 69 -13.91 -10.72 11.19
CA VAL A 69 -12.95 -10.62 12.29
C VAL A 69 -13.73 -10.59 13.60
N GLY A 70 -13.72 -11.69 14.34
CA GLY A 70 -14.31 -11.74 15.67
C GLY A 70 -13.32 -11.17 16.69
N ILE A 71 -13.70 -10.10 17.39
CA ILE A 71 -12.85 -9.47 18.42
C ILE A 71 -13.31 -10.01 19.78
N ARG A 72 -12.40 -10.62 20.54
CA ARG A 72 -12.74 -11.27 21.82
C ARG A 72 -12.80 -10.28 22.98
N ASN A 73 -11.81 -9.39 23.07
CA ASN A 73 -11.69 -8.40 24.14
C ASN A 73 -11.03 -7.14 23.58
N LEU A 74 -11.80 -6.05 23.46
CA LEU A 74 -11.26 -4.73 23.14
C LEU A 74 -11.52 -3.79 24.33
N PRO A 75 -10.50 -3.50 25.17
CA PRO A 75 -10.66 -2.58 26.29
C PRO A 75 -11.18 -1.20 25.85
N ALA A 76 -11.95 -0.54 26.71
CA ALA A 76 -12.41 0.82 26.46
C ALA A 76 -11.23 1.76 26.19
N LYS A 77 -11.36 2.63 25.17
CA LYS A 77 -10.31 3.58 24.74
C LYS A 77 -9.00 2.92 24.26
N SER A 78 -9.01 1.63 23.94
CA SER A 78 -7.88 0.96 23.30
C SER A 78 -8.03 0.94 21.77
N SER A 79 -6.95 0.56 21.09
CA SER A 79 -6.93 0.30 19.65
C SER A 79 -6.44 -1.12 19.38
N LEU A 80 -6.94 -1.71 18.30
CA LEU A 80 -6.51 -3.01 17.80
C LEU A 80 -6.19 -2.87 16.31
N VAL A 81 -5.01 -3.34 15.91
CA VAL A 81 -4.60 -3.39 14.50
C VAL A 81 -4.76 -4.81 13.99
N VAL A 82 -5.65 -4.97 13.01
CA VAL A 82 -5.87 -6.25 12.31
C VAL A 82 -5.06 -6.25 11.03
N ARG A 83 -4.25 -7.30 10.80
CA ARG A 83 -3.44 -7.46 9.59
C ARG A 83 -3.74 -8.80 8.95
N PHE A 84 -3.97 -8.81 7.65
CA PHE A 84 -4.15 -10.04 6.87
C PHE A 84 -3.65 -9.83 5.44
N PRO A 85 -3.14 -10.89 4.79
CA PRO A 85 -2.66 -10.80 3.42
C PRO A 85 -3.81 -10.74 2.41
N MET A 86 -3.70 -9.85 1.43
CA MET A 86 -4.64 -9.73 0.31
C MET A 86 -3.91 -9.91 -1.03
N LEU A 87 -4.49 -10.73 -1.90
CA LEU A 87 -4.11 -10.89 -3.30
C LEU A 87 -4.98 -10.00 -4.19
N LEU A 88 -4.40 -9.59 -5.31
CA LEU A 88 -5.13 -8.94 -6.38
C LEU A 88 -5.43 -9.99 -7.45
N GLU A 89 -6.63 -9.95 -8.02
CA GLU A 89 -6.99 -10.77 -9.17
C GLU A 89 -6.43 -10.19 -10.47
N ASP A 90 -6.37 -11.01 -11.52
CA ASP A 90 -5.83 -10.63 -12.84
C ASP A 90 -6.55 -9.44 -13.49
N LYS A 91 -7.81 -9.21 -13.10
CA LYS A 91 -8.60 -8.07 -13.56
C LYS A 91 -8.30 -6.76 -12.79
N ALA A 92 -7.43 -6.80 -11.78
CA ALA A 92 -6.97 -5.60 -11.08
C ALA A 92 -5.88 -4.92 -11.91
N GLU A 93 -6.16 -3.70 -12.34
CA GLU A 93 -5.25 -2.97 -13.20
C GLU A 93 -4.26 -2.12 -12.37
N LEU A 94 -3.01 -2.00 -12.84
CA LEU A 94 -2.00 -1.17 -12.17
C LEU A 94 -2.45 0.28 -12.06
N PHE A 95 -2.18 0.84 -10.87
CA PHE A 95 -2.46 2.20 -10.41
C PHE A 95 -3.93 2.57 -10.36
N ASP A 96 -4.80 1.56 -10.36
CA ASP A 96 -6.20 1.73 -9.99
C ASP A 96 -6.37 1.71 -8.45
N HIS A 97 -7.50 2.24 -7.99
CA HIS A 97 -7.89 2.26 -6.58
C HIS A 97 -9.09 1.34 -6.39
N VAL A 98 -8.91 0.30 -5.58
CA VAL A 98 -9.96 -0.66 -5.25
C VAL A 98 -10.57 -0.33 -3.90
N LEU A 99 -11.90 -0.38 -3.80
CA LEU A 99 -12.60 -0.03 -2.57
C LEU A 99 -12.49 -1.15 -1.54
N CYS A 100 -12.25 -0.77 -0.29
CA CYS A 100 -12.36 -1.64 0.87
C CYS A 100 -13.28 -0.97 1.89
N GLN A 101 -14.36 -1.66 2.27
CA GLN A 101 -15.30 -1.18 3.27
C GLN A 101 -15.18 -2.04 4.51
N VAL A 102 -15.10 -1.42 5.67
CA VAL A 102 -15.09 -2.09 6.96
C VAL A 102 -16.31 -1.67 7.74
N GLU A 103 -17.04 -2.66 8.24
CA GLU A 103 -18.26 -2.50 9.02
C GLU A 103 -18.00 -3.06 10.42
N LEU A 104 -18.28 -2.27 11.45
CA LEU A 104 -18.18 -2.66 12.86
C LEU A 104 -19.56 -3.06 13.37
N TYR A 105 -19.68 -4.30 13.82
CA TYR A 105 -20.87 -4.85 14.44
C TYR A 105 -20.63 -5.07 15.94
N MET A 106 -21.61 -4.71 16.76
CA MET A 106 -21.63 -5.02 18.20
C MET A 106 -22.97 -5.68 18.52
N HIS A 107 -22.93 -6.83 19.19
CA HIS A 107 -24.16 -7.62 19.48
C HIS A 107 -25.05 -7.82 18.24
N GLY A 108 -24.43 -8.08 17.08
CA GLY A 108 -25.12 -8.29 15.81
C GLY A 108 -25.70 -7.04 15.13
N LYS A 109 -25.55 -5.84 15.72
CA LYS A 109 -26.00 -4.57 15.14
C LYS A 109 -24.83 -3.80 14.54
N LEU A 110 -25.02 -3.24 13.35
CA LEU A 110 -24.05 -2.34 12.74
C LEU A 110 -23.96 -1.06 13.58
N VAL A 111 -22.77 -0.77 14.10
CA VAL A 111 -22.48 0.42 14.90
C VAL A 111 -21.83 1.50 14.04
N GLU A 112 -20.85 1.12 13.23
CA GLU A 112 -20.06 2.04 12.42
C GLU A 112 -19.65 1.39 11.10
N TYR A 113 -19.42 2.20 10.07
CA TYR A 113 -18.74 1.75 8.86
C TYR A 113 -17.75 2.81 8.38
N CYS A 114 -16.67 2.35 7.78
CA CYS A 114 -15.64 3.18 7.17
C CYS A 114 -15.29 2.59 5.80
N SER A 115 -15.03 3.45 4.83
CA SER A 115 -14.56 3.03 3.52
C SER A 115 -13.19 3.65 3.25
N ASN A 116 -12.28 2.85 2.74
CA ASN A 116 -10.98 3.29 2.28
C ASN A 116 -10.68 2.70 0.89
N THR A 117 -9.73 3.28 0.17
CA THR A 117 -9.26 2.76 -1.10
C THR A 117 -7.88 2.16 -0.94
N VAL A 118 -7.67 1.00 -1.54
CA VAL A 118 -6.36 0.36 -1.64
C VAL A 118 -5.82 0.61 -3.04
N ARG A 119 -4.61 1.16 -3.14
CA ARG A 119 -3.94 1.38 -4.42
C ARG A 119 -3.33 0.08 -4.94
N VAL A 120 -3.58 -0.22 -6.21
CA VAL A 120 -2.91 -1.32 -6.92
C VAL A 120 -1.57 -0.81 -7.43
N ALA A 121 -0.48 -1.17 -6.76
CA ALA A 121 0.87 -0.76 -7.15
C ALA A 121 1.76 -1.98 -7.40
N PRO A 122 2.76 -1.89 -8.30
CA PRO A 122 3.75 -2.95 -8.47
C PRO A 122 4.62 -3.10 -7.22
N TYR A 123 5.28 -4.25 -7.11
CA TYR A 123 6.36 -4.44 -6.14
C TYR A 123 7.68 -4.01 -6.75
N PHE A 124 8.48 -3.32 -5.97
CA PHE A 124 9.89 -3.16 -6.25
C PHE A 124 10.57 -4.54 -6.18
N VAL A 125 11.20 -4.93 -7.28
CA VAL A 125 12.00 -6.15 -7.38
C VAL A 125 13.44 -5.71 -7.54
N VAL A 126 14.32 -6.17 -6.66
CA VAL A 126 15.75 -5.94 -6.81
C VAL A 126 16.24 -6.83 -7.95
N ARG A 127 16.73 -6.21 -9.02
CA ARG A 127 17.32 -6.88 -10.18
C ARG A 127 18.81 -6.58 -10.29
N ASP A 128 19.54 -7.49 -10.93
CA ASP A 128 20.95 -7.32 -11.28
C ASP A 128 21.18 -7.88 -12.70
N PRO A 129 21.39 -7.01 -13.71
CA PRO A 129 21.47 -5.55 -13.61
C PRO A 129 20.11 -4.88 -13.32
N PRO A 130 20.12 -3.66 -12.72
CA PRO A 130 18.91 -2.83 -12.60
C PRO A 130 18.38 -2.41 -13.98
N GLY A 131 17.11 -2.00 -14.04
CA GLY A 131 16.51 -1.44 -15.25
C GLY A 131 17.19 -0.15 -15.70
N ASP A 132 16.90 0.26 -16.93
CA ASP A 132 17.35 1.51 -17.53
C ASP A 132 16.82 2.73 -16.78
N ALA A 133 15.66 2.59 -16.13
CA ALA A 133 15.05 3.63 -15.32
C ALA A 133 14.37 3.11 -14.05
N LEU A 134 14.31 3.96 -13.04
CA LEU A 134 13.40 3.81 -11.90
C LEU A 134 12.24 4.79 -12.05
N PHE A 135 11.03 4.26 -12.20
CA PHE A 135 9.80 5.03 -12.22
C PHE A 135 9.16 5.09 -10.84
N VAL A 136 9.19 6.28 -10.25
CA VAL A 136 8.68 6.52 -8.91
C VAL A 136 7.23 6.95 -9.01
N THR A 137 6.35 6.18 -8.38
CA THR A 137 4.92 6.45 -8.32
C THR A 137 4.47 6.83 -6.91
N GLY A 138 3.28 7.39 -6.82
CA GLY A 138 2.67 7.73 -5.54
C GLY A 138 1.23 8.18 -5.72
N ARG A 139 0.72 8.92 -4.73
CA ARG A 139 -0.68 9.35 -4.69
C ARG A 139 -1.17 10.05 -5.97
N GLY A 140 -0.34 10.90 -6.57
CA GLY A 140 -0.69 11.63 -7.79
C GLY A 140 -0.66 10.77 -9.06
N THR A 141 0.00 9.62 -9.06
CA THR A 141 0.07 8.75 -10.23
C THR A 141 -1.25 7.99 -10.38
N THR A 142 -2.14 8.47 -11.23
CA THR A 142 -3.39 7.76 -11.58
C THR A 142 -3.15 6.72 -12.69
N ARG A 143 -4.08 5.78 -12.87
CA ARG A 143 -4.06 4.84 -13.99
C ARG A 143 -3.94 5.55 -15.35
N SER A 144 -4.71 6.61 -15.59
CA SER A 144 -4.64 7.36 -16.84
C SER A 144 -3.26 7.99 -17.06
N SER A 145 -2.68 8.60 -16.02
CA SER A 145 -1.32 9.15 -16.10
C SER A 145 -0.28 8.05 -16.33
N PHE A 146 -0.43 6.90 -15.70
CA PHE A 146 0.46 5.76 -15.88
C PHE A 146 0.41 5.25 -17.32
N LEU A 147 -0.76 5.10 -17.94
CA LEU A 147 -0.87 4.63 -19.32
C LEU A 147 -0.16 5.57 -20.31
N GLN A 148 -0.13 6.87 -20.03
CA GLN A 148 0.62 7.84 -20.83
C GLN A 148 2.13 7.66 -20.67
N TRP A 149 2.59 7.49 -19.42
CA TRP A 149 3.99 7.18 -19.13
C TRP A 149 4.41 5.85 -19.75
N GLN A 150 3.60 4.82 -19.62
CA GLN A 150 3.83 3.50 -20.20
C GLN A 150 4.05 3.62 -21.72
N CYS A 151 3.18 4.34 -22.43
CA CYS A 151 3.34 4.58 -23.87
C CYS A 151 4.69 5.22 -24.21
N LEU A 152 5.12 6.23 -23.43
CA LEU A 152 6.40 6.90 -23.62
C LEU A 152 7.59 5.95 -23.34
N LEU A 153 7.55 5.22 -22.23
CA LEU A 153 8.61 4.31 -21.81
C LEU A 153 8.78 3.15 -22.81
N GLU A 154 7.67 2.60 -23.30
CA GLU A 154 7.64 1.57 -24.33
C GLU A 154 8.18 2.08 -25.67
N THR A 155 7.81 3.31 -26.07
CA THR A 155 8.31 3.96 -27.30
C THR A 155 9.83 4.17 -27.25
N LEU A 156 10.37 4.46 -26.07
CA LEU A 156 11.80 4.61 -25.84
C LEU A 156 12.52 3.27 -25.61
N HIS A 157 11.78 2.15 -25.57
CA HIS A 157 12.29 0.82 -25.25
C HIS A 157 13.08 0.76 -23.94
N LEU A 158 12.62 1.50 -22.93
CA LEU A 158 13.25 1.50 -21.60
C LEU A 158 12.76 0.30 -20.78
N ASP A 159 13.69 -0.43 -20.17
CA ASP A 159 13.38 -1.40 -19.12
C ASP A 159 13.25 -0.67 -17.77
N VAL A 160 12.10 -0.77 -17.12
CA VAL A 160 11.72 0.13 -16.02
C VAL A 160 11.40 -0.64 -14.75
N ASP A 161 12.10 -0.28 -13.68
CA ASP A 161 11.78 -0.70 -12.31
C ASP A 161 10.83 0.31 -11.65
N PHE A 162 10.04 -0.14 -10.67
CA PHE A 162 9.02 0.68 -10.03
C PHE A 162 9.24 0.86 -8.53
N TRP A 163 9.11 2.09 -8.05
CA TRP A 163 9.07 2.41 -6.62
C TRP A 163 7.80 3.19 -6.27
N ASP A 164 6.87 2.59 -5.53
CA ASP A 164 5.62 3.25 -5.14
C ASP A 164 5.69 3.78 -3.70
N THR A 165 5.68 5.11 -3.57
CA THR A 165 5.82 5.81 -2.29
C THR A 165 4.61 5.68 -1.35
N GLU A 166 3.43 5.26 -1.85
CA GLU A 166 2.31 4.93 -0.99
C GLU A 166 2.44 3.51 -0.45
N ARG A 167 2.82 2.54 -1.30
CA ARG A 167 3.07 1.16 -0.90
C ARG A 167 4.18 1.05 0.15
N TYR A 168 5.27 1.79 -0.04
CA TYR A 168 6.44 1.72 0.83
C TYR A 168 6.44 2.79 1.93
N GLU A 169 5.36 3.58 2.03
CA GLU A 169 5.21 4.66 3.02
C GLU A 169 6.34 5.70 2.98
N GLY A 170 6.96 5.90 1.82
CA GLY A 170 8.09 6.79 1.67
C GLY A 170 8.91 6.58 0.41
N PHE A 171 9.88 7.47 0.21
CA PHE A 171 10.82 7.41 -0.90
C PHE A 171 12.11 6.67 -0.52
N SER A 172 12.74 7.10 0.58
CA SER A 172 13.96 6.48 1.12
C SER A 172 13.80 5.99 2.56
N PHE A 173 12.83 6.56 3.27
CA PHE A 173 12.57 6.34 4.69
C PHE A 173 11.08 6.15 4.90
N PHE A 174 10.72 5.29 5.84
CA PHE A 174 9.34 5.17 6.31
C PHE A 174 8.88 6.50 6.94
N ARG A 175 7.72 7.01 6.52
CA ARG A 175 7.20 8.32 6.95
C ARG A 175 6.91 8.40 8.45
N ASP A 176 6.53 7.30 9.07
CA ASP A 176 6.09 7.22 10.45
C ASP A 176 7.26 7.09 11.45
N THR A 177 8.24 6.26 11.12
CA THR A 177 9.39 5.93 11.98
C THR A 177 10.64 6.73 11.62
N GLY A 178 10.71 7.28 10.40
CA GLY A 178 11.92 7.90 9.85
C GLY A 178 13.07 6.93 9.62
N LEU A 179 12.84 5.61 9.78
CA LEU A 179 13.84 4.58 9.54
C LEU A 179 14.03 4.39 8.03
N ARG A 180 15.26 4.08 7.61
CA ARG A 180 15.57 3.78 6.21
C ARG A 180 14.94 2.44 5.81
N HIS A 181 14.46 2.34 4.58
CA HIS A 181 13.98 1.06 4.05
C HIS A 181 15.12 0.04 3.97
N GLU A 182 14.86 -1.20 4.42
CA GLU A 182 15.82 -2.30 4.35
C GLU A 182 16.16 -2.66 2.89
N VAL A 183 15.13 -2.76 2.05
CA VAL A 183 15.26 -2.86 0.59
C VAL A 183 15.01 -1.47 0.01
N THR A 184 16.02 -0.92 -0.67
CA THR A 184 15.98 0.45 -1.20
C THR A 184 16.54 0.54 -2.62
N TRP A 185 16.10 1.56 -3.35
CA TRP A 185 16.60 1.95 -4.66
C TRP A 185 17.94 2.70 -4.60
N VAL A 186 18.29 3.25 -3.44
CA VAL A 186 19.49 4.09 -3.26
C VAL A 186 20.75 3.32 -3.67
N ASP A 187 21.65 4.01 -4.36
CA ASP A 187 22.92 3.49 -4.91
C ASP A 187 22.79 2.37 -5.97
N ARG A 188 21.57 1.98 -6.38
CA ARG A 188 21.35 0.95 -7.42
C ARG A 188 21.26 1.51 -8.84
N TYR A 189 20.81 2.75 -8.98
CA TYR A 189 20.48 3.37 -10.27
C TYR A 189 21.45 4.50 -10.63
N GLY A 190 22.70 4.47 -10.17
CA GLY A 190 23.57 5.66 -10.23
C GLY A 190 23.96 6.14 -11.62
N ASP A 191 23.87 5.31 -12.65
CA ASP A 191 24.05 5.66 -14.08
C ASP A 191 22.73 5.59 -14.88
N ARG A 192 21.60 5.42 -14.18
CA ARG A 192 20.28 5.18 -14.77
C ARG A 192 19.38 6.41 -14.64
N LEU A 193 18.24 6.39 -15.33
CA LEU A 193 17.27 7.47 -15.28
C LEU A 193 16.37 7.33 -14.04
N LEU A 194 16.26 8.38 -13.22
CA LEU A 194 15.21 8.48 -12.20
C LEU A 194 14.04 9.31 -12.74
N ILE A 195 12.83 8.77 -12.71
CA ILE A 195 11.62 9.45 -13.18
C ILE A 195 10.67 9.65 -12.00
N VAL A 196 10.32 10.91 -11.71
CA VAL A 196 9.42 11.27 -10.60
C VAL A 196 8.32 12.20 -11.11
N PRO A 197 7.16 11.67 -11.57
CA PRO A 197 6.11 12.47 -12.20
C PRO A 197 5.23 13.30 -11.25
N ASP A 198 5.21 12.97 -9.96
CA ASP A 198 4.57 13.77 -8.90
C ASP A 198 5.65 14.13 -7.87
N TYR A 199 6.68 14.85 -8.34
CA TYR A 199 7.79 15.22 -7.47
C TYR A 199 7.33 16.19 -6.39
N ARG A 200 7.55 15.79 -5.15
CA ARG A 200 7.33 16.60 -3.96
C ARG A 200 8.63 16.69 -3.19
N PRO A 201 9.24 17.88 -3.08
CA PRO A 201 10.54 18.04 -2.40
C PRO A 201 10.53 17.47 -0.99
N GLU A 202 9.38 17.51 -0.31
CA GLU A 202 9.22 17.06 1.07
C GLU A 202 9.31 15.54 1.22
N LEU A 203 9.09 14.79 0.13
CA LEU A 203 9.12 13.33 0.14
C LEU A 203 10.51 12.78 -0.17
N VAL A 204 11.45 13.61 -0.65
CA VAL A 204 12.72 13.15 -1.19
C VAL A 204 13.89 13.55 -0.30
N CYS A 205 14.73 12.57 0.05
CA CYS A 205 15.98 12.85 0.75
C CYS A 205 17.00 13.45 -0.23
N GLY A 206 17.33 14.73 -0.07
CA GLY A 206 18.30 15.42 -0.92
C GLY A 206 19.68 14.77 -0.95
N LEU A 207 20.11 14.11 0.15
CA LEU A 207 21.37 13.38 0.21
C LEU A 207 21.35 12.15 -0.71
N ASP A 208 20.23 11.45 -0.81
CA ASP A 208 20.11 10.26 -1.65
C ASP A 208 20.08 10.64 -3.14
N LEU A 209 19.42 11.75 -3.49
CA LEU A 209 19.53 12.32 -4.83
C LEU A 209 20.97 12.75 -5.16
N ALA A 210 21.65 13.43 -4.23
CA ALA A 210 23.04 13.83 -4.43
C ALA A 210 23.96 12.61 -4.61
N ARG A 211 23.73 11.53 -3.86
CA ARG A 211 24.47 10.27 -4.02
C ARG A 211 24.24 9.64 -5.38
N HIS A 212 23.00 9.62 -5.88
CA HIS A 212 22.69 9.12 -7.23
C HIS A 212 23.54 9.82 -8.30
N PHE A 213 23.58 11.17 -8.31
CA PHE A 213 24.42 11.91 -9.26
C PHE A 213 25.93 11.75 -9.01
N THR A 214 26.35 11.64 -7.75
CA THR A 214 27.76 11.45 -7.41
C THR A 214 28.26 10.07 -7.84
N LEU A 215 27.40 9.04 -7.76
CA LEU A 215 27.74 7.69 -8.22
C LEU A 215 27.96 7.69 -9.73
N ALA A 216 27.07 8.32 -10.50
CA ALA A 216 27.22 8.52 -11.95
C ALA A 216 28.58 9.13 -12.29
N ALA A 217 28.91 10.26 -11.64
CA ALA A 217 30.14 10.98 -11.89
C ALA A 217 31.39 10.12 -11.58
N ARG A 218 31.33 9.26 -10.56
CA ARG A 218 32.43 8.33 -10.23
C ARG A 218 32.58 7.20 -11.25
N LEU A 219 31.48 6.76 -11.85
CA LEU A 219 31.47 5.72 -12.88
C LEU A 219 31.91 6.27 -14.25
N GLY A 220 32.00 7.59 -14.41
CA GLY A 220 32.26 8.22 -15.70
C GLY A 220 31.01 8.31 -16.58
N ASP A 221 29.84 8.07 -15.99
CA ASP A 221 28.54 8.03 -16.67
C ASP A 221 27.71 9.29 -16.41
N SER A 222 26.59 9.39 -17.13
CA SER A 222 25.61 10.46 -16.97
C SER A 222 24.36 9.95 -16.27
N ALA A 223 24.05 10.49 -15.09
CA ALA A 223 22.75 10.31 -14.44
C ALA A 223 21.77 11.39 -14.89
N ALA A 224 20.49 11.04 -14.96
CA ALA A 224 19.42 11.97 -15.27
C ALA A 224 18.27 11.81 -14.28
N LEU A 225 17.68 12.94 -13.88
CA LEU A 225 16.45 13.02 -13.11
C LEU A 225 15.40 13.74 -13.93
N LEU A 226 14.34 13.02 -14.30
CA LEU A 226 13.18 13.58 -14.97
C LEU A 226 12.10 13.87 -13.92
N ILE A 227 11.93 15.16 -13.61
CA ILE A 227 10.79 15.65 -12.85
C ILE A 227 9.76 16.15 -13.85
N ALA A 228 8.66 15.42 -13.97
CA ALA A 228 7.44 16.00 -14.52
C ALA A 228 6.59 16.49 -13.34
N GLY A 229 5.90 17.60 -13.52
CA GLY A 229 4.89 18.04 -12.58
C GLY A 229 3.62 18.36 -13.35
N ASP A 230 2.47 18.07 -12.77
CA ASP A 230 1.19 18.61 -13.23
C ASP A 230 1.22 20.14 -13.01
N ARG A 231 1.73 20.88 -14.00
CA ARG A 231 1.24 22.24 -14.18
C ARG A 231 -0.14 22.12 -14.79
N ALA A 232 -1.09 22.82 -14.14
CA ALA A 232 -2.47 23.10 -14.53
C ALA A 232 -2.77 22.97 -16.04
N PRO A 233 -4.01 22.60 -16.43
CA PRO A 233 -4.39 22.40 -17.82
C PRO A 233 -3.87 23.56 -18.66
N LEU A 234 -3.10 23.25 -19.71
CA LEU A 234 -2.67 24.20 -20.73
C LEU A 234 -3.89 25.05 -21.10
N ALA A 235 -3.93 26.28 -20.61
CA ALA A 235 -4.85 27.28 -21.10
C ALA A 235 -4.57 27.35 -22.61
N ARG A 236 -5.56 26.97 -23.42
CA ARG A 236 -5.50 27.10 -24.86
C ARG A 236 -5.10 28.54 -25.17
N LEU A 237 -3.90 28.73 -25.73
CA LEU A 237 -3.51 29.94 -26.44
C LEU A 237 -4.14 29.92 -27.83
#